data_AF-A0A7J7ZUP1-F1
#
_entry.id   AF-A0A7J7ZUP1-F1
#
_cell.length_a   1.000
_cell.length_b   1.000
_cell.length_c   1.000
_cell.angle_alpha   90.00
_cell.angle_beta   90.00
_cell.angle_gamma   90.00
#
_symmetry.space_group_name_H-M   'P 1'
#
loop_
_entity.id
_entity.type
_entity.pdbx_description
1 polymer ?
#
loop_
_entity_poly.entity_id
_entity_poly.type
_entity_poly.pdbx_seq_one_letter_code
_entity_poly.pdbx_strand_id
1 'polypeptide(L)'
;MHVTTREYGARVSNLHMYAAVCADVIRRWVYPLTPEANFTDNTTQNCTHSRHNIYRGPEVSLGHGSILEENVLLGSGTVIGSNCSITNSVIGPGCHIGDNVVLDQAYLWQGVRVAAGAQIHQSLLCDNAEVKEQVTLKPHCVLTSQVVVGPNITLPEGSVISLHPPDAEEDEDDSQFSDDSGADQEKEKVKLKGYNPAEVGVAGQGYLWKAADMNMEEEEELRQNLWGLTINIEEESETESERSMDSEELDSRAGSPQMDDIKVFQNEVLGTLQRGKEENISCDNLVLEINSLKYAYNISLKEVMEVLSHVVLEFPLQQMDSPLDPNRYCALLLPLLKAWSPVFRNYIKRAADHLEVLAAIEDFFLEHEALGTSMAKVLMAFYQLEILAEETILSWYSQKDTTDKGRQLRKNQQLQRFIQWLKEAEEESSEDD
;
A
#
# COMPACT_ATOMS: atom_id res chain seq x y z
N MET A 1 8.50 13.39 12.67
CA MET A 1 8.51 12.05 12.04
C MET A 1 9.66 11.29 12.67
N HIS A 2 9.39 10.17 13.32
CA HIS A 2 10.43 9.32 13.91
C HIS A 2 10.75 8.23 12.89
N VAL A 3 12.03 8.10 12.51
CA VAL A 3 12.49 7.11 11.53
C VAL A 3 13.49 6.20 12.22
N THR A 4 13.21 4.90 12.21
CA THR A 4 14.07 3.85 12.77
C THR A 4 14.90 3.23 11.64
N THR A 5 16.22 3.24 11.77
CA THR A 5 17.14 2.68 10.76
C THR A 5 17.75 1.33 11.16
N ARG A 6 17.65 0.96 12.45
CA ARG A 6 18.27 -0.24 13.02
C ARG A 6 17.28 -1.23 13.61
N GLU A 7 16.02 -0.86 13.67
CA GLU A 7 14.95 -1.64 14.30
C GLU A 7 13.96 -2.05 13.21
N TYR A 8 13.40 -3.26 13.36
CA TYR A 8 12.39 -3.76 12.44
C TYR A 8 11.00 -3.28 12.88
N GLY A 9 10.20 -2.80 11.94
CA GLY A 9 8.82 -2.38 12.19
C GLY A 9 8.00 -2.51 10.91
N ALA A 10 7.08 -3.48 10.89
CA ALA A 10 6.15 -3.70 9.80
C ALA A 10 4.77 -4.07 10.36
N ARG A 11 3.72 -3.86 9.57
CA ARG A 11 2.36 -4.32 9.85
C ARG A 11 1.90 -5.23 8.72
N VAL A 12 1.06 -6.20 9.05
CA VAL A 12 0.43 -7.07 8.06
C VAL A 12 -0.85 -6.40 7.58
N SER A 13 -0.95 -6.16 6.27
CA SER A 13 -2.14 -5.61 5.60
C SER A 13 -2.75 -6.55 4.55
N ASN A 14 -1.94 -7.42 3.95
CA ASN A 14 -2.33 -8.39 2.94
C ASN A 14 -1.52 -9.70 3.13
N LEU A 15 -1.81 -10.74 2.34
CA LEU A 15 -1.12 -12.04 2.45
C LEU A 15 0.34 -11.94 2.00
N HIS A 16 0.66 -11.02 1.08
CA HIS A 16 2.04 -10.72 0.73
C HIS A 16 2.85 -10.25 1.93
N MET A 17 2.36 -9.22 2.63
CA MET A 17 2.99 -8.68 3.83
C MET A 17 2.98 -9.72 4.94
N TYR A 18 1.95 -10.55 5.05
CA TYR A 18 1.94 -11.67 5.99
C TYR A 18 3.11 -12.64 5.72
N ALA A 19 3.29 -13.07 4.48
CA ALA A 19 4.37 -13.95 4.08
C ALA A 19 5.75 -13.30 4.28
N ALA A 20 5.91 -12.02 3.89
CA ALA A 20 7.15 -11.28 4.05
C ALA A 20 7.53 -11.12 5.54
N VAL A 21 6.59 -10.66 6.38
CA VAL A 21 6.79 -10.51 7.83
C VAL A 21 7.07 -11.86 8.47
N CYS A 22 6.37 -12.94 8.06
CA CYS A 22 6.66 -14.28 8.57
C CYS A 22 8.08 -14.73 8.20
N ALA A 23 8.51 -14.55 6.95
CA ALA A 23 9.86 -14.86 6.52
C ALA A 23 10.90 -14.07 7.33
N ASP A 24 10.64 -12.78 7.59
CA ASP A 24 11.52 -11.90 8.36
C ASP A 24 11.62 -12.33 9.84
N VAL A 25 10.50 -12.74 10.45
CA VAL A 25 10.47 -13.31 11.81
C VAL A 25 11.31 -14.58 11.88
N ILE A 26 11.13 -15.51 10.94
CA ILE A 26 11.88 -16.78 10.89
C ILE A 26 13.38 -16.53 10.66
N ARG A 27 13.72 -15.54 9.83
CA ARG A 27 15.10 -15.11 9.56
C ARG A 27 15.70 -14.22 10.66
N ARG A 28 14.96 -13.96 11.75
CA ARG A 28 15.39 -13.21 12.95
C ARG A 28 15.63 -11.72 12.74
N TRP A 29 14.98 -11.11 11.75
CA TRP A 29 15.01 -9.64 11.59
C TRP A 29 14.34 -8.92 12.76
N VAL A 30 13.39 -9.56 13.42
CA VAL A 30 12.61 -9.00 14.54
C VAL A 30 13.23 -9.32 15.91
N TYR A 31 14.54 -9.56 15.99
CA TYR A 31 15.21 -9.83 17.27
C TYR A 31 15.00 -8.68 18.28
N PRO A 32 14.65 -8.96 19.56
CA PRO A 32 14.69 -10.24 20.26
C PRO A 32 13.46 -11.14 20.07
N LEU A 33 12.39 -10.68 19.40
CA LEU A 33 11.14 -11.41 19.20
C LEU A 33 11.29 -12.59 18.24
N THR A 34 11.87 -13.68 18.72
CA THR A 34 12.08 -14.92 17.97
C THR A 34 11.28 -16.10 18.55
N PRO A 35 10.88 -17.10 17.72
CA PRO A 35 10.02 -18.21 18.15
C PRO A 35 10.59 -19.05 19.31
N GLU A 36 11.90 -19.26 19.34
CA GLU A 36 12.61 -20.04 20.36
C GLU A 36 12.74 -19.32 21.70
N ALA A 37 12.70 -17.99 21.72
CA ALA A 37 12.76 -17.22 22.96
C ALA A 37 11.46 -17.36 23.77
N ASN A 38 10.40 -17.88 23.16
CA ASN A 38 9.09 -18.16 23.74
C ASN A 38 8.63 -17.09 24.74
N PHE A 39 8.30 -15.90 24.22
CA PHE A 39 7.85 -14.75 25.01
C PHE A 39 6.52 -14.98 25.73
N THR A 40 5.79 -16.05 25.38
CA THR A 40 4.52 -16.40 25.98
C THR A 40 4.73 -17.59 26.91
N ASP A 41 4.06 -17.64 28.06
CA ASP A 41 4.16 -18.76 29.01
C ASP A 41 3.50 -20.06 28.52
N ASN A 42 3.23 -20.17 27.21
CA ASN A 42 2.60 -21.35 26.63
C ASN A 42 3.65 -22.43 26.32
N THR A 43 3.53 -23.56 27.01
CA THR A 43 4.43 -24.71 26.85
C THR A 43 4.33 -25.37 25.48
N THR A 44 3.23 -25.17 24.75
CA THR A 44 3.04 -25.76 23.41
C THR A 44 3.84 -25.04 22.32
N GLN A 45 4.39 -23.85 22.60
CA GLN A 45 5.18 -23.06 21.65
C GLN A 45 6.69 -23.13 21.93
N ASN A 46 7.12 -23.96 22.88
CA ASN A 46 8.54 -24.20 23.11
C ASN A 46 9.20 -24.70 21.83
N CYS A 47 10.32 -24.08 21.46
CA CYS A 47 11.02 -24.41 20.23
C CYS A 47 12.53 -24.40 20.43
N THR A 48 13.21 -25.32 19.74
CA THR A 48 14.68 -25.38 19.67
C THR A 48 15.15 -24.84 18.34
N HIS A 49 16.23 -24.05 18.35
CA HIS A 49 16.81 -23.48 17.14
C HIS A 49 18.06 -24.26 16.69
N SER A 50 18.09 -24.63 15.42
CA SER A 50 19.19 -25.34 14.75
C SER A 50 19.80 -24.48 13.63
N ARG A 51 20.85 -24.99 12.97
CA ARG A 51 21.49 -24.30 11.83
C ARG A 51 20.48 -24.10 10.68
N HIS A 52 20.73 -23.09 9.84
CA HIS A 52 19.86 -22.68 8.73
C HIS A 52 18.45 -22.22 9.17
N ASN A 53 18.35 -21.62 10.36
CA ASN A 53 17.09 -21.11 10.93
C ASN A 53 15.99 -22.18 10.98
N ILE A 54 16.37 -23.39 11.41
CA ILE A 54 15.43 -24.49 11.59
C ILE A 54 14.92 -24.46 13.04
N TYR A 55 13.62 -24.29 13.19
CA TYR A 55 12.90 -24.23 14.44
C TYR A 55 12.14 -25.54 14.65
N ARG A 56 12.47 -26.27 15.71
CA ARG A 56 11.85 -27.56 16.03
C ARG A 56 11.16 -27.54 17.39
N GLY A 57 9.84 -27.73 17.37
CA GLY A 57 9.01 -27.94 18.55
C GLY A 57 9.16 -29.32 19.19
N PRO A 58 8.59 -29.53 20.39
CA PRO A 58 8.60 -30.81 21.09
C PRO A 58 7.74 -31.85 20.36
N GLU A 59 8.06 -33.13 20.58
CA GLU A 59 7.27 -34.27 20.07
C GLU A 59 7.14 -34.35 18.54
N VAL A 60 8.05 -33.71 17.80
CA VAL A 60 8.10 -33.79 16.33
C VAL A 60 8.76 -35.10 15.89
N SER A 61 8.06 -35.90 15.08
CA SER A 61 8.59 -37.10 14.43
C SER A 61 8.93 -36.80 12.96
N LEU A 62 10.19 -36.99 12.59
CA LEU A 62 10.68 -36.80 11.22
C LEU A 62 10.94 -38.17 10.57
N GLY A 63 10.30 -38.44 9.43
CA GLY A 63 10.49 -39.66 8.66
C GLY A 63 11.86 -39.77 7.99
N HIS A 64 12.19 -40.97 7.51
CA HIS A 64 13.48 -41.25 6.89
C HIS A 64 13.59 -40.54 5.53
N GLY A 65 14.76 -39.95 5.25
CA GLY A 65 15.02 -39.30 3.96
C GLY A 65 14.38 -37.92 3.79
N SER A 66 13.68 -37.41 4.81
CA SER A 66 13.12 -36.05 4.78
C SER A 66 14.19 -34.99 5.01
N ILE A 67 14.19 -33.99 4.15
CA ILE A 67 15.19 -32.92 4.08
C ILE A 67 14.52 -31.62 4.53
N LEU A 68 15.13 -31.00 5.53
CA LEU A 68 14.80 -29.64 5.97
C LEU A 68 15.98 -28.77 5.52
N GLU A 69 15.75 -27.86 4.58
CA GLU A 69 16.84 -27.07 4.00
C GLU A 69 17.11 -25.81 4.82
N GLU A 70 16.25 -24.80 4.73
CA GLU A 70 16.40 -23.52 5.42
C GLU A 70 15.06 -22.90 5.81
N ASN A 71 15.11 -22.07 6.86
CA ASN A 71 13.99 -21.24 7.34
C ASN A 71 12.70 -22.05 7.54
N VAL A 72 12.81 -23.17 8.27
CA VAL A 72 11.68 -24.08 8.54
C VAL A 72 11.27 -24.00 9.99
N LEU A 73 9.97 -23.86 10.25
CA LEU A 73 9.42 -24.00 11.60
C LEU A 73 8.47 -25.19 11.70
N LEU A 74 8.71 -26.03 12.71
CA LEU A 74 7.91 -27.21 13.02
C LEU A 74 7.26 -27.04 14.40
N GLY A 75 5.93 -26.94 14.43
CA GLY A 75 5.14 -26.89 15.65
C GLY A 75 5.18 -28.19 16.46
N SER A 76 4.70 -28.12 17.70
CA SER A 76 4.67 -29.26 18.62
C SER A 76 3.78 -30.40 18.10
N GLY A 77 4.22 -31.65 18.26
CA GLY A 77 3.42 -32.83 17.91
C GLY A 77 3.18 -33.03 16.41
N THR A 78 3.96 -32.36 15.57
CA THR A 78 3.87 -32.50 14.11
C THR A 78 4.54 -33.78 13.64
N VAL A 79 3.84 -34.53 12.77
CA VAL A 79 4.30 -35.79 12.19
C VAL A 79 4.63 -35.57 10.73
N ILE A 80 5.89 -35.80 10.35
CA ILE A 80 6.38 -35.68 8.97
C ILE A 80 6.73 -37.07 8.45
N GLY A 81 6.19 -37.42 7.28
CA GLY A 81 6.49 -38.65 6.56
C GLY A 81 7.92 -38.73 6.03
N SER A 82 8.16 -39.72 5.17
CA SER A 82 9.45 -40.02 4.57
C SER A 82 9.65 -39.27 3.25
N ASN A 83 10.91 -39.00 2.89
CA ASN A 83 11.32 -38.32 1.65
C ASN A 83 10.61 -36.98 1.37
N CYS A 84 10.31 -36.20 2.40
CA CYS A 84 9.75 -34.85 2.22
C CYS A 84 10.85 -33.82 1.98
N SER A 85 10.58 -32.78 1.18
CA SER A 85 11.46 -31.61 1.06
C SER A 85 10.71 -30.39 1.58
N ILE A 86 11.29 -29.69 2.57
CA ILE A 86 10.66 -28.53 3.21
C ILE A 86 11.65 -27.36 3.21
N THR A 87 11.24 -26.27 2.56
CA THR A 87 12.01 -25.03 2.37
C THR A 87 11.16 -23.82 2.70
N ASN A 88 11.73 -22.85 3.44
CA ASN A 88 11.13 -21.55 3.71
C ASN A 88 9.66 -21.61 4.21
N SER A 89 9.31 -22.65 4.96
CA SER A 89 7.92 -22.99 5.29
C SER A 89 7.69 -23.04 6.80
N VAL A 90 6.50 -22.63 7.22
CA VAL A 90 6.07 -22.64 8.62
C VAL A 90 4.96 -23.65 8.78
N ILE A 91 5.14 -24.59 9.72
CA ILE A 91 4.19 -25.67 10.00
C ILE A 91 3.73 -25.53 11.45
N GLY A 92 2.42 -25.36 11.62
CA GLY A 92 1.76 -25.26 12.92
C GLY A 92 1.81 -26.55 13.75
N PRO A 93 1.28 -26.51 14.99
CA PRO A 93 1.25 -27.66 15.87
C PRO A 93 0.20 -28.71 15.44
N GLY A 94 0.49 -29.99 15.72
CA GLY A 94 -0.43 -31.11 15.47
C GLY A 94 -0.65 -31.45 13.99
N CYS A 95 0.22 -30.96 13.10
CA CYS A 95 0.09 -31.22 11.67
C CYS A 95 0.57 -32.63 11.30
N HIS A 96 -0.01 -33.18 10.25
CA HIS A 96 0.34 -34.51 9.73
C HIS A 96 0.68 -34.38 8.25
N ILE A 97 1.96 -34.58 7.91
CA ILE A 97 2.48 -34.50 6.55
C ILE A 97 2.81 -35.92 6.09
N GLY A 98 2.27 -36.33 4.93
CA GLY A 98 2.46 -37.64 4.34
C GLY A 98 3.85 -37.84 3.72
N ASP A 99 4.03 -38.93 2.99
CA ASP A 99 5.30 -39.27 2.33
C ASP A 99 5.45 -38.54 0.99
N ASN A 100 6.71 -38.27 0.59
CA ASN A 100 7.07 -37.66 -0.69
C ASN A 100 6.40 -36.29 -0.95
N VAL A 101 6.26 -35.46 0.09
CA VAL A 101 5.65 -34.13 0.00
C VAL A 101 6.72 -33.06 -0.23
N VAL A 102 6.43 -32.08 -1.07
CA VAL A 102 7.27 -30.89 -1.27
C VAL A 102 6.52 -29.67 -0.75
N LEU A 103 7.14 -28.96 0.20
CA LEU A 103 6.64 -27.71 0.76
C LEU A 103 7.66 -26.61 0.49
N ASP A 104 7.30 -25.66 -0.35
CA ASP A 104 8.12 -24.49 -0.65
C ASP A 104 7.35 -23.21 -0.38
N GLN A 105 7.89 -22.38 0.53
CA GLN A 105 7.24 -21.13 0.96
C GLN A 105 5.78 -21.31 1.41
N ALA A 106 5.48 -22.43 2.06
CA ALA A 106 4.13 -22.78 2.48
C ALA A 106 3.90 -22.45 3.96
N TYR A 107 2.71 -21.92 4.26
CA TYR A 107 2.29 -21.59 5.62
C TYR A 107 1.13 -22.52 6.01
N LEU A 108 1.42 -23.48 6.87
CA LEU A 108 0.44 -24.43 7.40
C LEU A 108 0.12 -24.05 8.84
N TRP A 109 -1.15 -23.84 9.14
CA TRP A 109 -1.63 -23.58 10.49
C TRP A 109 -1.84 -24.88 11.28
N GLN A 110 -2.57 -24.84 12.39
CA GLN A 110 -2.73 -25.97 13.29
C GLN A 110 -3.65 -27.06 12.72
N GLY A 111 -3.32 -28.31 13.02
CA GLY A 111 -4.15 -29.48 12.68
C GLY A 111 -4.28 -29.77 11.18
N VAL A 112 -3.44 -29.17 10.34
CA VAL A 112 -3.46 -29.43 8.88
C VAL A 112 -3.00 -30.84 8.58
N ARG A 113 -3.69 -31.51 7.66
CA ARG A 113 -3.39 -32.88 7.24
C ARG A 113 -3.11 -32.91 5.74
N VAL A 114 -1.85 -33.17 5.38
CA VAL A 114 -1.38 -33.28 3.99
C VAL A 114 -1.08 -34.74 3.69
N ALA A 115 -1.73 -35.31 2.69
CA ALA A 115 -1.51 -36.69 2.27
C ALA A 115 -0.24 -36.84 1.41
N ALA A 116 0.07 -38.09 1.04
CA ALA A 116 1.29 -38.40 0.29
C ALA A 116 1.28 -37.84 -1.14
N GLY A 117 2.46 -37.43 -1.62
CA GLY A 117 2.67 -36.93 -2.98
C GLY A 117 2.05 -35.56 -3.26
N ALA A 118 1.70 -34.79 -2.22
CA ALA A 118 1.25 -33.42 -2.39
C ALA A 118 2.42 -32.48 -2.69
N GLN A 119 2.18 -31.49 -3.56
CA GLN A 119 3.13 -30.43 -3.88
C GLN A 119 2.50 -29.10 -3.56
N ILE A 120 3.12 -28.34 -2.64
CA ILE A 120 2.59 -27.08 -2.14
C ILE A 120 3.64 -25.99 -2.29
N HIS A 121 3.33 -24.99 -3.11
CA HIS A 121 4.20 -23.85 -3.37
C HIS A 121 3.48 -22.55 -2.99
N GLN A 122 4.13 -21.67 -2.22
CA GLN A 122 3.65 -20.31 -1.91
C GLN A 122 2.16 -20.25 -1.53
N SER A 123 1.72 -21.14 -0.64
CA SER A 123 0.29 -21.31 -0.31
C SER A 123 0.04 -21.20 1.18
N LEU A 124 -1.17 -20.76 1.54
CA LEU A 124 -1.65 -20.65 2.92
C LEU A 124 -2.71 -21.71 3.19
N LEU A 125 -2.48 -22.54 4.21
CA LEU A 125 -3.40 -23.58 4.67
C LEU A 125 -3.82 -23.26 6.11
N CYS A 126 -5.08 -22.89 6.29
CA CYS A 126 -5.67 -22.55 7.58
C CYS A 126 -6.02 -23.80 8.41
N ASP A 127 -6.62 -23.56 9.57
CA ASP A 127 -6.86 -24.57 10.60
C ASP A 127 -7.68 -25.77 10.12
N ASN A 128 -7.19 -26.97 10.42
CA ASN A 128 -7.84 -28.23 10.09
C ASN A 128 -8.14 -28.43 8.59
N ALA A 129 -7.37 -27.79 7.70
CA ALA A 129 -7.45 -28.06 6.27
C ALA A 129 -6.91 -29.48 5.96
N GLU A 130 -7.55 -30.18 5.03
CA GLU A 130 -7.11 -31.50 4.56
C GLU A 130 -6.79 -31.50 3.07
N VAL A 131 -5.57 -31.86 2.72
CA VAL A 131 -5.13 -32.04 1.34
C VAL A 131 -4.97 -33.54 1.09
N LYS A 132 -5.73 -34.09 0.13
CA LYS A 132 -5.68 -35.52 -0.24
C LYS A 132 -4.48 -35.82 -1.17
N GLU A 133 -4.38 -37.08 -1.58
CA GLU A 133 -3.22 -37.60 -2.31
C GLU A 133 -3.06 -36.98 -3.70
N GLN A 134 -1.80 -36.81 -4.13
CA GLN A 134 -1.43 -36.33 -5.47
C GLN A 134 -2.08 -34.98 -5.85
N VAL A 135 -2.17 -34.07 -4.89
CA VAL A 135 -2.66 -32.70 -5.11
C VAL A 135 -1.48 -31.77 -5.39
N THR A 136 -1.63 -30.94 -6.42
CA THR A 136 -0.66 -29.89 -6.75
C THR A 136 -1.28 -28.53 -6.52
N LEU A 137 -0.83 -27.84 -5.48
CA LEU A 137 -1.15 -26.44 -5.21
C LEU A 137 -0.12 -25.56 -5.93
N LYS A 138 -0.62 -24.75 -6.85
CA LYS A 138 0.19 -23.70 -7.47
C LYS A 138 0.39 -22.52 -6.50
N PRO A 139 1.35 -21.62 -6.79
CA PRO A 139 1.54 -20.40 -6.00
C PRO A 139 0.26 -19.62 -5.73
N HIS A 140 0.23 -18.94 -4.58
CA HIS A 140 -0.84 -18.03 -4.17
C HIS A 140 -2.20 -18.69 -3.90
N CYS A 141 -2.22 -19.98 -3.58
CA CYS A 141 -3.46 -20.64 -3.16
C CYS A 141 -3.75 -20.40 -1.67
N VAL A 142 -5.02 -20.16 -1.34
CA VAL A 142 -5.49 -20.01 0.05
C VAL A 142 -6.58 -21.04 0.32
N LEU A 143 -6.33 -21.91 1.29
CA LEU A 143 -7.31 -22.85 1.82
C LEU A 143 -7.75 -22.38 3.20
N THR A 144 -9.01 -21.99 3.32
CA THR A 144 -9.58 -21.58 4.62
C THR A 144 -9.82 -22.79 5.55
N SER A 145 -10.26 -22.51 6.77
CA SER A 145 -10.40 -23.51 7.83
C SER A 145 -11.38 -24.63 7.44
N GLN A 146 -11.03 -25.88 7.73
CA GLN A 146 -11.83 -27.09 7.46
C GLN A 146 -12.10 -27.39 5.97
N VAL A 147 -11.39 -26.74 5.04
CA VAL A 147 -11.46 -27.08 3.62
C VAL A 147 -10.81 -28.44 3.36
N VAL A 148 -11.46 -29.25 2.53
CA VAL A 148 -10.89 -30.51 2.04
C VAL A 148 -10.67 -30.41 0.54
N VAL A 149 -9.45 -30.62 0.07
CA VAL A 149 -9.11 -30.72 -1.35
C VAL A 149 -9.04 -32.19 -1.73
N GLY A 150 -9.85 -32.61 -2.70
CA GLY A 150 -9.94 -33.98 -3.19
C GLY A 150 -8.66 -34.46 -3.89
N PRO A 151 -8.50 -35.78 -4.07
CA PRO A 151 -7.28 -36.35 -4.64
C PRO A 151 -7.16 -36.08 -6.15
N ASN A 152 -5.92 -36.11 -6.66
CA ASN A 152 -5.56 -35.97 -8.07
C ASN A 152 -6.01 -34.65 -8.73
N ILE A 153 -5.91 -33.53 -8.01
CA ILE A 153 -6.32 -32.22 -8.51
C ILE A 153 -5.17 -31.23 -8.48
N THR A 154 -5.12 -30.40 -9.52
CA THR A 154 -4.23 -29.26 -9.58
C THR A 154 -5.07 -27.99 -9.44
N LEU A 155 -4.79 -27.19 -8.41
CA LEU A 155 -5.43 -25.90 -8.23
C LEU A 155 -4.62 -24.83 -8.95
N PRO A 156 -5.25 -23.95 -9.74
CA PRO A 156 -4.55 -22.87 -10.43
C PRO A 156 -4.06 -21.80 -9.45
N GLU A 157 -3.13 -20.97 -9.91
CA GLU A 157 -2.57 -19.88 -9.12
C GLU A 157 -3.67 -18.93 -8.65
N GLY A 158 -3.54 -18.37 -7.44
CA GLY A 158 -4.49 -17.39 -6.90
C GLY A 158 -5.84 -17.96 -6.45
N SER A 159 -5.99 -19.30 -6.39
CA SER A 159 -7.26 -19.92 -5.98
C SER A 159 -7.52 -19.73 -4.49
N VAL A 160 -8.66 -19.16 -4.12
CA VAL A 160 -9.13 -19.06 -2.74
C VAL A 160 -10.30 -20.02 -2.53
N ILE A 161 -10.18 -20.96 -1.60
CA ILE A 161 -11.23 -21.96 -1.33
C ILE A 161 -11.79 -21.71 0.07
N SER A 162 -13.10 -21.49 0.13
CA SER A 162 -13.84 -21.20 1.36
C SER A 162 -15.05 -22.12 1.58
N LEU A 163 -15.41 -22.39 2.84
CA LEU A 163 -16.70 -23.02 3.14
C LEU A 163 -17.86 -22.02 3.01
N HIS A 164 -17.57 -20.72 3.06
CA HIS A 164 -18.57 -19.68 2.91
C HIS A 164 -18.81 -19.41 1.41
N PRO A 165 -20.03 -19.66 0.90
CA PRO A 165 -20.37 -19.28 -0.46
C PRO A 165 -20.43 -17.74 -0.59
N PRO A 166 -20.05 -17.19 -1.75
CA PRO A 166 -20.03 -15.74 -1.99
C PRO A 166 -21.42 -15.07 -1.94
N ASP A 167 -22.51 -15.84 -2.03
CA ASP A 167 -23.90 -15.35 -2.00
C ASP A 167 -24.54 -15.37 -0.59
N ALA A 168 -23.78 -15.70 0.46
CA ALA A 168 -24.26 -15.49 1.82
C ALA A 168 -24.11 -14.00 2.12
N GLU A 169 -25.16 -13.22 1.85
CA GLU A 169 -25.36 -11.96 2.57
C GLU A 169 -25.12 -12.27 4.05
N GLU A 170 -24.13 -11.61 4.64
CA GLU A 170 -23.91 -11.65 6.08
C GLU A 170 -25.16 -11.02 6.69
N ASP A 171 -26.15 -11.84 7.06
CA ASP A 171 -27.05 -11.50 8.16
C ASP A 171 -26.13 -11.35 9.38
N GLU A 172 -25.63 -10.12 9.57
CA GLU A 172 -25.00 -9.70 10.81
C GLU A 172 -25.98 -10.04 11.94
N ASP A 173 -25.70 -11.14 12.63
CA ASP A 173 -26.45 -11.57 13.78
C ASP A 173 -26.11 -10.62 14.92
N ASP A 174 -26.78 -9.46 14.92
CA ASP A 174 -26.71 -8.34 15.86
C ASP A 174 -27.31 -8.72 17.24
N SER A 175 -27.16 -9.98 17.65
CA SER A 175 -27.95 -10.65 18.68
C SER A 175 -27.10 -11.22 19.81
N GLN A 176 -26.04 -10.56 20.27
CA GLN A 176 -25.34 -11.00 21.49
C GLN A 176 -25.13 -9.90 22.53
N PHE A 177 -26.27 -9.37 22.99
CA PHE A 177 -26.41 -8.91 24.36
C PHE A 177 -27.74 -9.43 24.95
N SER A 178 -27.84 -10.74 25.17
CA SER A 178 -28.90 -11.31 26.02
C SER A 178 -28.31 -12.28 27.03
N ASP A 179 -28.58 -11.94 28.28
CA ASP A 179 -28.25 -12.61 29.51
C ASP A 179 -28.97 -13.97 29.66
N ASP A 180 -28.28 -14.91 30.31
CA ASP A 180 -28.70 -16.13 31.01
C ASP A 180 -29.92 -16.96 30.53
N SER A 181 -29.67 -18.19 30.08
CA SER A 181 -30.09 -19.44 30.76
C SER A 181 -30.07 -20.66 29.80
N GLY A 182 -29.58 -21.79 30.31
CA GLY A 182 -29.30 -22.98 29.50
C GLY A 182 -30.53 -23.75 29.00
N ALA A 183 -30.43 -24.22 27.75
CA ALA A 183 -30.98 -25.49 27.26
C ALA A 183 -30.33 -25.84 25.91
N ASP A 184 -29.98 -27.10 25.76
CA ASP A 184 -29.41 -27.74 24.58
C ASP A 184 -30.27 -27.64 23.31
N GLN A 185 -29.59 -27.61 22.15
CA GLN A 185 -30.01 -27.96 20.78
C GLN A 185 -30.86 -26.90 20.03
N GLU A 186 -30.60 -26.55 18.77
CA GLU A 186 -30.15 -27.33 17.61
C GLU A 186 -29.27 -26.50 16.66
N LYS A 187 -28.19 -27.09 16.13
CA LYS A 187 -27.43 -26.54 15.00
C LYS A 187 -28.34 -26.51 13.77
N GLU A 188 -28.75 -25.32 13.34
CA GLU A 188 -29.53 -25.16 12.13
C GLU A 188 -28.74 -25.65 10.90
N LYS A 189 -29.33 -26.64 10.25
CA LYS A 189 -28.85 -27.24 9.01
C LYS A 189 -29.04 -26.24 7.87
N VAL A 190 -27.98 -25.49 7.54
CA VAL A 190 -27.89 -24.82 6.24
C VAL A 190 -27.97 -25.89 5.16
N LYS A 191 -28.96 -25.75 4.27
CA LYS A 191 -29.28 -26.70 3.21
C LYS A 191 -28.07 -26.86 2.27
N LEU A 192 -27.38 -27.99 2.39
CA LEU A 192 -26.32 -28.47 1.48
C LEU A 192 -26.83 -28.52 0.03
N LYS A 193 -26.60 -27.44 -0.74
CA LYS A 193 -26.34 -27.55 -2.18
C LYS A 193 -24.95 -28.14 -2.31
N GLY A 194 -24.84 -29.35 -2.86
CA GLY A 194 -23.60 -30.13 -2.91
C GLY A 194 -22.39 -29.30 -3.34
N TYR A 195 -21.26 -29.49 -2.65
CA TYR A 195 -19.96 -28.91 -2.95
C TYR A 195 -19.63 -29.07 -4.43
N ASN A 196 -18.95 -28.10 -5.05
CA ASN A 196 -18.63 -28.13 -6.48
C ASN A 196 -17.53 -29.18 -6.77
N PRO A 197 -17.86 -30.44 -7.14
CA PRO A 197 -16.88 -31.52 -7.20
C PRO A 197 -15.94 -31.37 -8.38
N ALA A 198 -16.25 -30.46 -9.32
CA ALA A 198 -15.45 -30.18 -10.50
C ALA A 198 -14.19 -29.35 -10.18
N GLU A 199 -14.23 -28.52 -9.13
CA GLU A 199 -13.11 -27.61 -8.79
C GLU A 199 -12.34 -28.07 -7.55
N VAL A 200 -13.01 -28.66 -6.54
CA VAL A 200 -12.34 -29.19 -5.33
C VAL A 200 -12.20 -30.72 -5.33
N GLY A 201 -12.83 -31.41 -6.28
CA GLY A 201 -12.73 -32.86 -6.46
C GLY A 201 -13.83 -33.70 -5.86
N VAL A 202 -13.82 -34.98 -6.25
CA VAL A 202 -14.83 -35.99 -5.89
C VAL A 202 -15.00 -36.20 -4.38
N ALA A 203 -14.02 -35.79 -3.57
CA ALA A 203 -14.04 -35.83 -2.11
C ALA A 203 -13.77 -34.46 -1.46
N GLY A 204 -13.75 -33.38 -2.26
CA GLY A 204 -13.46 -32.04 -1.79
C GLY A 204 -14.66 -31.40 -1.11
N GLN A 205 -14.42 -30.69 -0.02
CA GLN A 205 -15.40 -29.90 0.71
C GLN A 205 -14.92 -28.46 0.71
N GLY A 206 -15.59 -27.61 -0.06
CA GLY A 206 -15.25 -26.20 -0.23
C GLY A 206 -15.87 -25.62 -1.49
N TYR A 207 -16.09 -24.31 -1.49
CA TYR A 207 -16.46 -23.50 -2.64
C TYR A 207 -15.22 -22.71 -3.07
N LEU A 208 -14.92 -22.72 -4.37
CA LEU A 208 -13.96 -21.77 -4.91
C LEU A 208 -14.60 -20.38 -4.79
N TRP A 209 -13.94 -19.48 -4.07
CA TRP A 209 -14.39 -18.11 -3.95
C TRP A 209 -14.12 -17.41 -5.28
N LYS A 210 -15.19 -17.22 -6.04
CA LYS A 210 -15.29 -16.32 -7.18
C LYS A 210 -16.41 -15.36 -6.85
N ALA A 211 -16.12 -14.07 -6.72
CA ALA A 211 -17.18 -13.08 -6.71
C ALA A 211 -17.96 -13.22 -8.03
N ALA A 212 -19.28 -13.40 -7.97
CA ALA A 212 -20.10 -13.48 -9.16
C ALA A 212 -20.01 -12.14 -9.92
N ASP A 213 -19.93 -12.21 -11.26
CA ASP A 213 -19.80 -11.06 -12.18
C ASP A 213 -18.45 -10.33 -12.23
N MET A 214 -17.32 -10.94 -11.82
CA MET A 214 -16.01 -10.33 -12.03
C MET A 214 -15.35 -10.68 -13.37
N ASN A 215 -14.87 -9.64 -14.09
CA ASN A 215 -14.07 -9.81 -15.31
C ASN A 215 -12.65 -10.32 -14.96
N MET A 216 -11.91 -10.89 -15.93
CA MET A 216 -10.53 -11.38 -15.70
C MET A 216 -9.59 -10.30 -15.12
N GLU A 217 -9.79 -9.03 -15.50
CA GLU A 217 -9.01 -7.90 -14.98
C GLU A 217 -9.26 -7.66 -13.47
N GLU A 218 -10.50 -7.82 -13.02
CA GLU A 218 -10.88 -7.69 -11.60
C GLU A 218 -10.39 -8.88 -10.76
N GLU A 219 -10.32 -10.09 -11.36
CA GLU A 219 -9.73 -11.26 -10.71
C GLU A 219 -8.21 -11.11 -10.55
N GLU A 220 -7.52 -10.52 -11.52
CA GLU A 220 -6.10 -10.16 -11.41
C GLU A 220 -5.86 -9.06 -10.36
N GLU A 221 -6.70 -8.03 -10.31
CA GLU A 221 -6.61 -6.96 -9.32
C GLU A 221 -6.80 -7.50 -7.89
N LEU A 222 -7.77 -8.40 -7.68
CA LEU A 222 -7.96 -9.08 -6.38
C LEU A 222 -6.75 -9.93 -5.99
N ARG A 223 -6.15 -10.64 -6.93
CA ARG A 223 -4.91 -11.40 -6.70
C ARG A 223 -3.77 -10.47 -6.32
N GLN A 224 -3.65 -9.32 -6.97
CA GLN A 224 -2.64 -8.29 -6.66
C GLN A 224 -2.89 -7.66 -5.28
N ASN A 225 -4.14 -7.42 -4.92
CA ASN A 225 -4.49 -6.91 -3.60
C ASN A 225 -4.14 -7.91 -2.49
N LEU A 226 -4.39 -9.20 -2.74
CA LEU A 226 -4.16 -10.26 -1.76
C LEU A 226 -2.67 -10.64 -1.64
N TRP A 227 -1.98 -10.82 -2.76
CA TRP A 227 -0.63 -11.37 -2.83
C TRP A 227 0.44 -10.38 -3.33
N GLY A 228 0.08 -9.12 -3.52
CA GLY A 228 0.97 -8.09 -4.04
C GLY A 228 1.14 -8.19 -5.56
N LEU A 229 1.73 -7.16 -6.18
CA LEU A 229 2.13 -7.26 -7.58
C LEU A 229 3.18 -8.38 -7.73
N THR A 230 2.87 -9.40 -8.54
CA THR A 230 3.85 -10.37 -8.99
C THR A 230 4.83 -9.63 -9.90
N ILE A 231 5.97 -9.22 -9.35
CA ILE A 231 7.09 -8.76 -10.16
C ILE A 231 7.63 -10.01 -10.85
N ASN A 232 7.19 -10.27 -12.07
CA ASN A 232 7.93 -11.14 -12.98
C ASN A 232 9.26 -10.43 -13.21
N ILE A 233 10.27 -10.82 -12.43
CA ILE A 233 11.66 -10.60 -12.81
C ILE A 233 11.84 -11.54 -14.01
N GLU A 234 11.44 -11.09 -15.20
CA GLU A 234 11.91 -11.72 -16.42
C GLU A 234 13.43 -11.74 -16.30
N GLU A 235 13.99 -12.95 -16.24
CA GLU A 235 15.42 -13.18 -16.30
C GLU A 235 15.94 -12.59 -17.62
N GLU A 236 16.22 -11.29 -17.64
CA GLU A 236 17.03 -10.67 -18.66
C GLU A 236 18.43 -11.24 -18.52
N SER A 237 18.66 -12.29 -19.31
CA SER A 237 19.94 -12.88 -19.69
C SER A 237 21.15 -12.05 -19.27
N GLU A 238 21.84 -12.53 -18.23
CA GLU A 238 23.16 -12.05 -17.84
C GLU A 238 24.14 -12.17 -19.00
N THR A 239 24.44 -11.05 -19.65
CA THR A 239 25.70 -10.88 -20.36
C THR A 239 26.11 -9.42 -20.27
N GLU A 240 27.10 -9.14 -19.41
CA GLU A 240 28.33 -8.37 -19.71
C GLU A 240 28.94 -7.81 -18.41
N SER A 241 29.89 -8.59 -17.87
CA SER A 241 31.13 -8.10 -17.23
C SER A 241 31.05 -7.20 -15.98
N GLU A 242 31.15 -7.82 -14.80
CA GLU A 242 31.67 -7.12 -13.62
C GLU A 242 33.21 -7.09 -13.65
N ARG A 243 33.74 -5.90 -13.93
CA ARG A 243 34.98 -5.43 -13.31
C ARG A 243 34.65 -4.13 -12.59
N SER A 244 34.96 -4.09 -11.30
CA SER A 244 35.59 -2.96 -10.59
C SER A 244 34.83 -2.44 -9.36
N MET A 245 35.47 -2.66 -8.20
CA MET A 245 35.69 -1.74 -7.08
C MET A 245 34.49 -1.29 -6.23
N ASP A 246 34.42 -1.88 -5.04
CA ASP A 246 34.55 -1.19 -3.74
C ASP A 246 34.25 0.32 -3.75
N SER A 247 33.05 0.67 -3.31
CA SER A 247 32.74 1.96 -2.70
C SER A 247 31.51 1.83 -1.82
N GLU A 248 31.69 2.06 -0.52
CA GLU A 248 30.61 2.30 0.44
C GLU A 248 29.79 3.52 0.02
N GLU A 249 28.56 3.31 -0.42
CA GLU A 249 27.55 4.36 -0.54
C GLU A 249 26.32 3.94 0.27
N LEU A 250 25.88 4.85 1.14
CA LEU A 250 24.74 4.73 2.02
C LEU A 250 23.47 4.53 1.21
N ASP A 251 22.74 3.45 1.48
CA ASP A 251 21.44 3.18 0.86
C ASP A 251 20.39 4.17 1.40
N SER A 252 20.24 5.27 0.65
CA SER A 252 19.16 6.23 0.79
C SER A 252 17.87 5.66 0.19
N ARG A 253 17.13 4.85 0.96
CA ARG A 253 15.74 4.47 0.63
C ARG A 253 14.76 4.80 1.74
N ALA A 254 14.88 6.02 2.28
CA ALA A 254 13.78 6.69 2.93
C ALA A 254 12.94 7.42 1.86
N GLY A 255 11.72 6.94 1.64
CA GLY A 255 10.55 7.71 1.20
C GLY A 255 10.76 8.73 0.09
N SER A 256 10.88 8.25 -1.14
CA SER A 256 10.35 8.97 -2.30
C SER A 256 9.15 8.16 -2.81
N PRO A 257 7.99 8.79 -3.06
CA PRO A 257 6.97 8.15 -3.89
C PRO A 257 7.65 7.71 -5.19
N GLN A 258 7.30 6.53 -5.73
CA GLN A 258 7.61 6.27 -7.13
C GLN A 258 7.09 7.50 -7.88
N MET A 259 7.98 8.21 -8.61
CA MET A 259 7.62 9.49 -9.24
C MET A 259 6.38 9.39 -10.14
N ASP A 260 5.98 8.18 -10.48
CA ASP A 260 4.80 7.85 -11.25
C ASP A 260 3.50 8.08 -10.45
N ASP A 261 3.42 7.80 -9.15
CA ASP A 261 2.18 7.98 -8.36
C ASP A 261 1.82 9.46 -8.19
N ILE A 262 2.81 10.33 -7.97
CA ILE A 262 2.58 11.79 -7.87
C ILE A 262 2.11 12.33 -9.23
N LYS A 263 2.69 11.86 -10.34
CA LYS A 263 2.29 12.27 -11.68
C LYS A 263 0.89 11.77 -12.03
N VAL A 264 0.54 10.54 -11.66
CA VAL A 264 -0.82 10.01 -11.82
C VAL A 264 -1.80 10.84 -10.99
N PHE A 265 -1.48 11.11 -9.72
CA PHE A 265 -2.29 11.98 -8.87
C PHE A 265 -2.43 13.40 -9.45
N GLN A 266 -1.36 13.99 -9.98
CA GLN A 266 -1.40 15.29 -10.66
C GLN A 266 -2.35 15.28 -11.86
N ASN A 267 -2.32 14.24 -12.69
CA ASN A 267 -3.21 14.09 -13.83
C ASN A 267 -4.68 13.90 -13.40
N GLU A 268 -4.94 13.15 -12.33
CA GLU A 268 -6.29 12.96 -11.79
C GLU A 268 -6.86 14.25 -11.17
N VAL A 269 -6.02 15.00 -10.43
CA VAL A 269 -6.41 16.32 -9.88
C VAL A 269 -6.68 17.30 -11.02
N LEU A 270 -5.86 17.30 -12.07
CA LEU A 270 -6.10 18.09 -13.28
C LEU A 270 -7.45 17.73 -13.91
N GLY A 271 -7.74 16.45 -14.12
CA GLY A 271 -9.01 15.99 -14.67
C GLY A 271 -10.21 16.39 -13.80
N THR A 272 -10.06 16.29 -12.48
CA THR A 272 -11.07 16.71 -11.50
C THR A 272 -11.37 18.21 -11.59
N LEU A 273 -10.34 19.05 -11.71
CA LEU A 273 -10.50 20.49 -11.87
C LEU A 273 -11.06 20.87 -13.25
N GLN A 274 -10.69 20.15 -14.31
CA GLN A 274 -11.26 20.32 -15.65
C GLN A 274 -12.77 20.04 -15.63
N ARG A 275 -13.20 18.88 -15.10
CA ARG A 275 -14.62 18.57 -14.90
C ARG A 275 -15.32 19.60 -14.01
N GLY A 276 -14.65 20.03 -12.93
CA GLY A 276 -15.15 21.08 -12.04
C GLY A 276 -15.47 22.39 -12.77
N LYS A 277 -14.65 22.77 -13.76
CA LYS A 277 -14.84 23.95 -14.59
C LYS A 277 -15.95 23.76 -15.65
N GLU A 278 -16.00 22.60 -16.30
CA GLU A 278 -16.96 22.32 -17.38
C GLU A 278 -18.38 22.12 -16.84
N GLU A 279 -18.51 21.38 -15.74
CA GLU A 279 -19.79 20.99 -15.15
C GLU A 279 -20.26 21.93 -14.02
N ASN A 280 -19.47 22.96 -13.66
CA ASN A 280 -19.72 23.87 -12.54
C ASN A 280 -19.99 23.15 -11.21
N ILE A 281 -19.12 22.20 -10.86
CA ILE A 281 -19.20 21.43 -9.62
C ILE A 281 -18.94 22.36 -8.41
N SER A 282 -19.65 22.13 -7.31
CA SER A 282 -19.44 22.89 -6.07
C SER A 282 -18.04 22.66 -5.49
N CYS A 283 -17.45 23.69 -4.86
CA CYS A 283 -16.12 23.59 -4.26
C CYS A 283 -16.03 22.49 -3.17
N ASP A 284 -17.12 22.25 -2.44
CA ASP A 284 -17.18 21.22 -1.41
C ASP A 284 -17.05 19.81 -2.03
N ASN A 285 -17.70 19.57 -3.17
CA ASN A 285 -17.58 18.30 -3.89
C ASN A 285 -16.18 18.12 -4.48
N LEU A 286 -15.56 19.18 -5.02
CA LEU A 286 -14.19 19.12 -5.50
C LEU A 286 -13.21 18.78 -4.36
N VAL A 287 -13.44 19.34 -3.17
CA VAL A 287 -12.66 18.99 -1.98
C VAL A 287 -12.85 17.52 -1.60
N LEU A 288 -14.06 16.97 -1.70
CA LEU A 288 -14.31 15.56 -1.42
C LEU A 288 -13.62 14.64 -2.45
N GLU A 289 -13.68 14.97 -3.74
CA GLU A 289 -12.99 14.22 -4.79
C GLU A 289 -11.47 14.25 -4.58
N ILE A 290 -10.88 15.44 -4.36
CA ILE A 290 -9.45 15.57 -4.09
C ILE A 290 -9.05 14.81 -2.82
N ASN A 291 -9.89 14.82 -1.77
CA ASN A 291 -9.63 14.01 -0.58
C ASN A 291 -9.71 12.51 -0.86
N SER A 292 -10.67 12.04 -1.67
CA SER A 292 -10.71 10.63 -2.07
C SER A 292 -9.46 10.22 -2.85
N LEU A 293 -9.01 11.06 -3.79
CA LEU A 293 -7.77 10.84 -4.55
C LEU A 293 -6.55 10.85 -3.62
N LYS A 294 -6.49 11.79 -2.68
CA LYS A 294 -5.43 11.83 -1.66
C LYS A 294 -5.32 10.51 -0.89
N TYR A 295 -6.45 9.92 -0.49
CA TYR A 295 -6.46 8.64 0.22
C TYR A 295 -6.16 7.46 -0.70
N ALA A 296 -6.63 7.49 -1.95
CA ALA A 296 -6.37 6.45 -2.95
C ALA A 296 -4.88 6.34 -3.28
N TYR A 297 -4.21 7.47 -3.51
CA TYR A 297 -2.78 7.52 -3.86
C TYR A 297 -1.86 7.70 -2.63
N ASN A 298 -2.40 7.66 -1.41
CA ASN A 298 -1.66 7.83 -0.16
C ASN A 298 -0.75 9.08 -0.13
N ILE A 299 -1.24 10.20 -0.68
CA ILE A 299 -0.50 11.46 -0.80
C ILE A 299 -0.63 12.27 0.50
N SER A 300 0.46 12.92 0.92
CA SER A 300 0.46 13.80 2.10
C SER A 300 -0.25 15.12 1.81
N LEU A 301 -0.78 15.79 2.85
CA LEU A 301 -1.42 17.10 2.67
C LEU A 301 -0.48 18.15 2.06
N LYS A 302 0.83 18.04 2.31
CA LYS A 302 1.85 18.92 1.73
C LYS A 302 1.92 18.75 0.21
N GLU A 303 2.06 17.50 -0.24
CA GLU A 303 2.10 17.16 -1.66
C GLU A 303 0.77 17.50 -2.35
N VAL A 304 -0.38 17.35 -1.68
CA VAL A 304 -1.66 17.80 -2.23
C VAL A 304 -1.67 19.31 -2.49
N MET A 305 -1.14 20.12 -1.56
CA MET A 305 -1.07 21.58 -1.75
C MET A 305 -0.10 21.97 -2.87
N GLU A 306 1.03 21.28 -2.96
CA GLU A 306 2.02 21.48 -4.02
C GLU A 306 1.43 21.14 -5.40
N VAL A 307 0.84 19.94 -5.53
CA VAL A 307 0.19 19.48 -6.77
C VAL A 307 -0.99 20.37 -7.14
N LEU A 308 -1.84 20.75 -6.17
CA LEU A 308 -2.96 21.64 -6.43
C LEU A 308 -2.49 23.01 -6.95
N SER A 309 -1.47 23.60 -6.33
CA SER A 309 -0.88 24.86 -6.79
C SER A 309 -0.29 24.72 -8.20
N HIS A 310 0.45 23.65 -8.46
CA HIS A 310 1.06 23.39 -9.76
C HIS A 310 -0.02 23.24 -10.85
N VAL A 311 -1.02 22.38 -10.63
CA VAL A 311 -2.10 22.12 -11.59
C VAL A 311 -2.89 23.38 -11.92
N VAL A 312 -3.20 24.22 -10.91
CA VAL A 312 -3.95 25.46 -11.14
C VAL A 312 -3.12 26.49 -11.93
N LEU A 313 -1.80 26.55 -11.70
CA LEU A 313 -0.90 27.43 -12.45
C LEU A 313 -0.64 26.93 -13.88
N GLU A 314 -0.65 25.61 -14.09
CA GLU A 314 -0.47 24.96 -15.38
C GLU A 314 -1.74 24.97 -16.23
N PHE A 315 -2.93 25.00 -15.61
CA PHE A 315 -4.22 24.95 -16.28
C PHE A 315 -4.39 25.97 -17.43
N PRO A 316 -4.01 27.26 -17.29
CA PRO A 316 -4.08 28.23 -18.38
C PRO A 316 -3.12 27.92 -19.54
N LEU A 317 -2.00 27.23 -19.28
CA LEU A 317 -1.01 26.88 -20.31
C LEU A 317 -1.56 25.86 -21.29
N GLN A 318 -2.40 24.93 -20.84
CA GLN A 318 -3.09 23.97 -21.70
C GLN A 318 -4.03 24.64 -22.71
N GLN A 319 -4.49 25.85 -22.42
CA GLN A 319 -5.41 26.62 -23.28
C GLN A 319 -4.69 27.65 -24.16
N MET A 320 -3.36 27.74 -24.06
CA MET A 320 -2.55 28.71 -24.80
C MET A 320 -1.62 28.02 -25.80
N ASP A 321 -1.82 28.29 -27.10
CA ASP A 321 -0.80 28.02 -28.12
C ASP A 321 0.33 29.06 -28.04
N SER A 322 1.56 28.62 -28.33
CA SER A 322 2.78 29.45 -28.29
C SER A 322 2.69 30.68 -29.22
N PRO A 323 3.14 31.89 -28.82
CA PRO A 323 3.98 32.23 -27.66
C PRO A 323 3.24 32.63 -26.38
N LEU A 324 3.90 32.37 -25.25
CA LEU A 324 3.45 32.70 -23.89
C LEU A 324 3.44 34.22 -23.66
N ASP A 325 2.26 34.84 -23.65
CA ASP A 325 2.07 36.24 -23.25
C ASP A 325 1.64 36.32 -21.77
N PRO A 326 2.45 36.97 -20.89
CA PRO A 326 2.14 37.13 -19.47
C PRO A 326 0.77 37.78 -19.19
N ASN A 327 0.30 38.69 -20.04
CA ASN A 327 -0.98 39.37 -19.82
C ASN A 327 -2.18 38.47 -20.11
N ARG A 328 -2.09 37.66 -21.17
CA ARG A 328 -3.11 36.67 -21.51
C ARG A 328 -3.15 35.54 -20.49
N TYR A 329 -1.99 35.12 -19.99
CA TYR A 329 -1.88 34.16 -18.88
C TYR A 329 -2.62 34.64 -17.63
N CYS A 330 -2.33 35.86 -17.14
CA CYS A 330 -3.06 36.44 -16.01
C CYS A 330 -4.57 36.52 -16.23
N ALA A 331 -5.01 36.91 -17.43
CA ALA A 331 -6.43 37.06 -17.73
C ALA A 331 -7.20 35.72 -17.62
N LEU A 332 -6.55 34.59 -17.93
CA LEU A 332 -7.11 33.26 -17.81
C LEU A 332 -7.00 32.69 -16.39
N LEU A 333 -5.90 32.98 -15.68
CA LEU A 333 -5.65 32.46 -14.33
C LEU A 333 -6.53 33.14 -13.26
N LEU A 334 -6.71 34.47 -13.32
CA LEU A 334 -7.41 35.21 -12.27
C LEU A 334 -8.87 34.75 -12.03
N PRO A 335 -9.68 34.44 -13.07
CA PRO A 335 -11.00 33.86 -12.87
C PRO A 335 -10.98 32.47 -12.23
N LEU A 336 -9.99 31.64 -12.57
CA LEU A 336 -9.83 30.28 -12.00
C LEU A 336 -9.48 30.35 -10.52
N LEU A 337 -8.53 31.22 -10.15
CA LEU A 337 -8.18 31.45 -8.74
C LEU A 337 -9.38 31.94 -7.93
N LYS A 338 -10.22 32.82 -8.50
CA LYS A 338 -11.46 33.26 -7.85
C LYS A 338 -12.43 32.10 -7.63
N ALA A 339 -12.67 31.29 -8.65
CA ALA A 339 -13.60 30.16 -8.60
C ALA A 339 -13.14 29.07 -7.61
N TRP A 340 -11.84 28.77 -7.57
CA TRP A 340 -11.27 27.71 -6.73
C TRP A 340 -10.70 28.20 -5.40
N SER A 341 -10.85 29.50 -5.08
CA SER A 341 -10.42 30.06 -3.80
C SER A 341 -10.94 29.30 -2.56
N PRO A 342 -12.19 28.77 -2.52
CA PRO A 342 -12.65 28.01 -1.36
C PRO A 342 -11.92 26.68 -1.19
N VAL A 343 -11.50 26.05 -2.30
CA VAL A 343 -10.73 24.80 -2.30
C VAL A 343 -9.37 25.05 -1.66
N PHE A 344 -8.67 26.10 -2.08
CA PHE A 344 -7.39 26.51 -1.50
C PHE A 344 -7.51 26.81 0.00
N ARG A 345 -8.52 27.58 0.43
CA ARG A 345 -8.75 27.90 1.86
C ARG A 345 -9.06 26.67 2.73
N ASN A 346 -9.54 25.57 2.14
CA ASN A 346 -9.76 24.35 2.90
C ASN A 346 -8.45 23.62 3.25
N TYR A 347 -7.46 23.67 2.37
CA TYR A 347 -6.17 23.01 2.55
C TYR A 347 -5.15 23.91 3.24
N ILE A 348 -5.16 25.20 2.92
CA ILE A 348 -4.18 26.18 3.37
C ILE A 348 -4.72 26.90 4.60
N LYS A 349 -4.17 26.57 5.79
CA LYS A 349 -4.66 27.13 7.07
C LYS A 349 -3.55 27.69 7.96
N ARG A 350 -2.38 27.07 7.94
CA ARG A 350 -1.26 27.42 8.84
C ARG A 350 -0.20 28.19 8.07
N ALA A 351 0.61 28.98 8.79
CA ALA A 351 1.74 29.69 8.19
C ALA A 351 2.76 28.76 7.49
N ALA A 352 2.90 27.51 7.96
CA ALA A 352 3.71 26.51 7.28
C ALA A 352 3.13 26.15 5.89
N ASP A 353 1.81 26.01 5.79
CA ASP A 353 1.11 25.67 4.55
C ASP A 353 1.23 26.81 3.52
N HIS A 354 1.19 28.07 3.98
CA HIS A 354 1.44 29.24 3.13
C HIS A 354 2.84 29.20 2.48
N LEU A 355 3.86 28.77 3.23
CA LEU A 355 5.23 28.70 2.72
C LEU A 355 5.41 27.57 1.69
N GLU A 356 4.77 26.42 1.89
CA GLU A 356 4.81 25.32 0.89
C GLU A 356 4.18 25.76 -0.44
N VAL A 357 3.05 26.48 -0.39
CA VAL A 357 2.39 27.01 -1.59
C VAL A 357 3.23 28.08 -2.28
N LEU A 358 3.89 28.94 -1.50
CA LEU A 358 4.82 29.94 -2.03
C LEU A 358 6.02 29.29 -2.72
N ALA A 359 6.56 28.21 -2.16
CA ALA A 359 7.62 27.42 -2.79
C ALA A 359 7.14 26.79 -4.11
N ALA A 360 5.95 26.17 -4.14
CA ALA A 360 5.37 25.60 -5.36
C ALA A 360 5.13 26.67 -6.46
N ILE A 361 4.69 27.87 -6.08
CA ILE A 361 4.54 29.00 -7.00
C ILE A 361 5.92 29.43 -7.54
N GLU A 362 6.93 29.53 -6.68
CA GLU A 362 8.30 29.87 -7.07
C GLU A 362 8.87 28.86 -8.07
N ASP A 363 8.75 27.56 -7.79
CA ASP A 363 9.23 26.49 -8.65
C ASP A 363 8.56 26.54 -10.04
N PHE A 364 7.24 26.75 -10.11
CA PHE A 364 6.53 26.93 -11.38
C PHE A 364 7.07 28.10 -12.21
N PHE A 365 7.34 29.25 -11.57
CA PHE A 365 7.87 30.43 -12.28
C PHE A 365 9.36 30.28 -12.65
N LEU A 366 10.11 29.43 -11.95
CA LEU A 366 11.47 29.06 -12.32
C LEU A 366 11.49 28.14 -13.55
N GLU A 367 10.49 27.28 -13.72
CA GLU A 367 10.32 26.47 -14.93
C GLU A 367 9.85 27.31 -16.13
N HIS A 368 9.02 28.33 -15.89
CA HIS A 368 8.45 29.20 -16.91
C HIS A 368 8.95 30.65 -16.83
N GLU A 369 10.26 30.87 -17.07
CA GLU A 369 10.90 32.19 -17.00
C GLU A 369 10.19 33.28 -17.84
N ALA A 370 9.58 32.92 -18.97
CA ALA A 370 8.82 33.82 -19.83
C ALA A 370 7.63 34.50 -19.11
N LEU A 371 7.06 33.83 -18.10
CA LEU A 371 5.92 34.30 -17.32
C LEU A 371 6.33 35.03 -16.05
N GLY A 372 7.62 35.19 -15.75
CA GLY A 372 8.09 35.79 -14.49
C GLY A 372 7.56 37.20 -14.21
N THR A 373 7.17 37.97 -15.23
CA THR A 373 6.49 39.28 -15.06
C THR A 373 5.07 39.18 -14.52
N SER A 374 4.39 38.04 -14.70
CA SER A 374 3.04 37.79 -14.17
C SER A 374 3.04 37.38 -12.69
N MET A 375 4.16 36.90 -12.15
CA MET A 375 4.27 36.41 -10.77
C MET A 375 3.74 37.42 -9.73
N ALA A 376 4.08 38.70 -9.87
CA ALA A 376 3.60 39.75 -8.96
C ALA A 376 2.07 39.87 -8.95
N LYS A 377 1.43 39.73 -10.12
CA LYS A 377 -0.04 39.75 -10.24
C LYS A 377 -0.68 38.49 -9.65
N VAL A 378 -0.02 37.34 -9.78
CA VAL A 378 -0.47 36.07 -9.17
C VAL A 378 -0.41 36.17 -7.65
N LEU A 379 0.72 36.60 -7.08
CA LEU A 379 0.85 36.77 -5.62
C LEU A 379 -0.16 37.81 -5.08
N MET A 380 -0.38 38.91 -5.80
CA MET A 380 -1.44 39.86 -5.47
C MET A 380 -2.82 39.20 -5.44
N ALA A 381 -3.12 38.30 -6.38
CA ALA A 381 -4.41 37.60 -6.41
C ALA A 381 -4.55 36.62 -5.23
N PHE A 382 -3.51 35.86 -4.90
CA PHE A 382 -3.50 34.96 -3.73
C PHE A 382 -3.67 35.75 -2.41
N TYR A 383 -3.09 36.94 -2.31
CA TYR A 383 -3.29 37.86 -1.19
C TYR A 383 -4.74 38.39 -1.12
N GLN A 384 -5.26 38.94 -2.23
CA GLN A 384 -6.63 39.49 -2.30
C GLN A 384 -7.72 38.43 -2.05
N LEU A 385 -7.44 37.17 -2.37
CA LEU A 385 -8.34 36.05 -2.12
C LEU A 385 -8.15 35.43 -0.73
N GLU A 386 -7.37 36.06 0.15
CA GLU A 386 -7.06 35.62 1.52
C GLU A 386 -6.59 34.15 1.56
N ILE A 387 -5.85 33.72 0.52
CA ILE A 387 -5.23 32.38 0.47
C ILE A 387 -3.87 32.42 1.15
N LEU A 388 -3.11 33.50 0.95
CA LEU A 388 -1.81 33.71 1.56
C LEU A 388 -1.85 34.93 2.47
N ALA A 389 -1.31 34.78 3.68
CA ALA A 389 -1.15 35.89 4.60
C ALA A 389 0.06 36.75 4.23
N GLU A 390 -0.03 38.03 4.53
CA GLU A 390 1.02 39.03 4.28
C GLU A 390 2.35 38.66 4.95
N GLU A 391 2.34 38.35 6.24
CA GLU A 391 3.55 37.99 7.01
C GLU A 391 4.33 36.85 6.34
N THR A 392 3.61 35.87 5.77
CA THR A 392 4.22 34.72 5.08
C THR A 392 4.83 35.09 3.74
N ILE A 393 4.23 36.02 2.99
CA ILE A 393 4.80 36.54 1.73
C ILE A 393 6.09 37.32 2.01
N LEU A 394 6.08 38.18 3.04
CA LEU A 394 7.26 38.95 3.45
C LEU A 394 8.37 38.05 4.00
N SER A 395 8.02 37.02 4.77
CA SER A 395 8.94 36.01 5.28
C SER A 395 9.61 35.25 4.13
N TRP A 396 8.82 34.74 3.16
CA TRP A 396 9.34 34.05 1.98
C TRP A 396 10.28 34.96 1.15
N TYR A 397 9.90 36.23 0.92
CA TYR A 397 10.76 37.16 0.19
C TYR A 397 12.09 37.43 0.92
N SER A 398 12.07 37.45 2.26
CA SER A 398 13.23 37.72 3.11
C SER A 398 14.14 36.49 3.30
N GLN A 399 13.67 35.29 2.96
CA GLN A 399 14.50 34.09 3.01
C GLN A 399 15.68 34.22 2.05
N LYS A 400 16.89 33.88 2.54
CA LYS A 400 18.08 33.81 1.70
C LYS A 400 18.05 32.52 0.92
N ASP A 401 17.52 32.56 -0.30
CA ASP A 401 17.55 31.41 -1.18
C ASP A 401 18.96 30.93 -1.48
N THR A 402 19.07 29.61 -1.57
CA THR A 402 20.30 28.89 -1.91
C THR A 402 20.58 28.92 -3.42
N THR A 403 19.55 29.11 -4.26
CA THR A 403 19.63 28.99 -5.73
C THR A 403 19.77 30.35 -6.43
N ASP A 404 20.72 30.47 -7.36
CA ASP A 404 20.99 31.74 -8.07
C ASP A 404 19.83 32.21 -8.97
N LYS A 405 19.00 31.29 -9.46
CA LYS A 405 17.82 31.59 -10.28
C LYS A 405 16.66 32.19 -9.47
N GLY A 406 16.35 31.65 -8.29
CA GLY A 406 15.35 32.22 -7.36
C GLY A 406 15.73 33.65 -6.94
N ARG A 407 17.02 33.89 -6.70
CA ARG A 407 17.56 35.25 -6.47
C ARG A 407 17.36 36.20 -7.65
N GLN A 408 17.37 35.72 -8.89
CA GLN A 408 17.10 36.54 -10.07
C GLN A 408 15.60 36.81 -10.26
N LEU A 409 14.75 35.81 -9.99
CA LEU A 409 13.29 35.96 -10.02
C LEU A 409 12.82 37.00 -8.98
N ARG A 410 13.38 36.95 -7.76
CA ARG A 410 13.10 37.91 -6.67
C ARG A 410 13.62 39.33 -6.92
N LYS A 411 14.51 39.52 -7.91
CA LYS A 411 15.01 40.83 -8.38
C LYS A 411 14.12 41.44 -9.47
N ASN A 412 13.03 40.78 -9.86
CA ASN A 412 12.11 41.35 -10.84
C ASN A 412 11.47 42.64 -10.31
N GLN A 413 11.50 43.71 -11.11
CA GLN A 413 11.02 45.04 -10.71
C GLN A 413 9.52 45.04 -10.33
N GLN A 414 8.70 44.22 -10.99
CA GLN A 414 7.27 44.15 -10.64
C GLN A 414 7.02 43.50 -9.28
N LEU A 415 7.80 42.47 -8.96
CA LEU A 415 7.72 41.79 -7.66
C LEU A 415 8.23 42.72 -6.54
N GLN A 416 9.31 43.46 -6.77
CA GLN A 416 9.80 44.45 -5.82
C GLN A 416 8.78 45.56 -5.54
N ARG A 417 8.10 46.07 -6.57
CA ARG A 417 7.02 47.05 -6.39
C ARG A 417 5.85 46.48 -5.60
N PHE A 418 5.49 45.22 -5.82
CA PHE A 418 4.45 44.54 -5.07
C PHE A 418 4.82 44.37 -3.58
N ILE A 419 6.05 43.93 -3.29
CA ILE A 419 6.53 43.79 -1.91
C ILE A 419 6.63 45.15 -1.21
N GLN A 420 7.04 46.20 -1.91
CA GLN A 420 7.05 47.56 -1.36
C GLN A 420 5.64 48.04 -1.02
N TRP A 421 4.68 47.81 -1.92
CA TRP A 421 3.27 48.14 -1.68
C TRP A 421 2.67 47.37 -0.50
N LEU A 422 3.02 46.09 -0.33
CA LEU A 422 2.59 45.30 0.84
C LEU A 422 3.09 45.95 2.14
N LYS A 423 4.40 46.24 2.23
CA LYS A 423 5.00 46.88 3.42
C LYS A 423 4.38 48.24 3.75
N GLU A 424 4.08 49.05 2.74
CA GLU A 424 3.44 50.36 2.93
C GLU A 424 1.98 50.21 3.41
N ALA A 425 1.26 49.18 2.97
CA ALA A 425 -0.10 48.90 3.42
C ALA A 425 -0.14 48.41 4.88
N GLU A 426 0.87 47.69 5.35
CA GLU A 426 1.04 47.28 6.75
C GLU A 426 1.23 48.50 7.67
N GLU A 427 2.13 49.41 7.29
CA GLU A 427 2.44 50.62 8.06
C GLU A 427 1.19 51.50 8.25
N GLU A 428 0.37 51.73 7.21
CA GLU A 428 -0.89 52.48 7.32
C GLU A 428 -1.95 51.80 8.21
N SER A 429 -2.00 50.47 8.25
CA SER A 429 -2.95 49.74 9.11
C SER A 429 -2.57 49.73 10.59
N SER A 430 -1.27 49.89 10.89
CA SER A 430 -0.73 49.91 12.26
C SER A 430 -0.73 51.30 12.91
N GLU A 431 -0.91 52.36 12.14
CA GLU A 431 -1.01 53.75 12.64
C GLU A 431 -2.44 54.17 13.02
N ASP A 432 -3.46 53.38 12.63
CA ASP A 432 -4.89 53.63 12.89
C ASP A 432 -5.51 52.77 14.02
N ASP A 433 -4.72 51.89 14.66
CA ASP A 433 -5.03 51.15 15.91
C ASP A 433 -4.23 51.71 17.11
#